data_AF-A0A2D8Z746-F1
#
_entry.id   AF-A0A2D8Z746-F1
#
_cell.length_a   1.000
_cell.length_b   1.000
_cell.length_c   1.000
_cell.angle_alpha   90.00
_cell.angle_beta   90.00
_cell.angle_gamma   90.00
#
_symmetry.space_group_name_H-M   'P 1'
#
loop_
_entity.id
_entity.type
_entity.pdbx_description
1 polymer ?
#
loop_
_entity_poly.entity_id
_entity_poly.type
_entity_poly.pdbx_seq_one_letter_code
_entity_poly.pdbx_strand_id
1 'polypeptide(L)'
;MTDVEVTKGESVDRALKRLKNKLEAEGIMDEMRRLRAFETPVQRYRRKQRTAAKKTRMKFRANLQVFRRGNKSNEEEAQVEASEPAASVEATPVENTES
;
A
#
# COMPACT_ATOMS: atom_id res chain seq x y z
N MET A 1 11.65 20.39 -15.21
CA MET A 1 11.94 20.71 -13.79
C MET A 1 10.70 20.33 -13.01
N THR A 2 10.83 19.87 -11.77
CA THR A 2 9.68 19.36 -11.01
C THR A 2 8.96 20.51 -10.33
N ASP A 3 7.73 20.75 -10.75
CA ASP A 3 6.95 21.87 -10.23
C ASP A 3 5.74 21.37 -9.42
N VAL A 4 5.34 22.18 -8.44
CA VAL A 4 4.15 21.96 -7.62
C VAL A 4 3.36 23.24 -7.59
N GLU A 5 2.17 23.21 -8.18
CA GLU A 5 1.20 24.29 -8.06
C GLU A 5 0.56 24.24 -6.66
N VAL A 6 0.48 25.40 -6.02
CA VAL A 6 -0.10 25.55 -4.67
C VAL A 6 -1.45 26.23 -4.81
N THR A 7 -2.50 25.60 -4.28
CA THR A 7 -3.85 26.17 -4.28
C THR A 7 -4.08 27.01 -3.02
N LYS A 8 -4.94 28.04 -3.12
CA LYS A 8 -5.27 28.94 -2.00
C LYS A 8 -6.05 28.13 -0.94
N GLY A 9 -5.44 27.93 0.23
CA GLY A 9 -5.98 27.12 1.33
C GLY A 9 -5.11 25.93 1.73
N GLU A 10 -4.08 25.61 0.95
CA GLU A 10 -3.06 24.66 1.37
C GLU A 10 -2.02 25.33 2.27
N SER A 11 -1.67 24.69 3.38
CA SER A 11 -0.55 25.15 4.18
C SER A 11 0.76 25.03 3.39
N VAL A 12 1.62 26.03 3.52
CA VAL A 12 2.93 26.07 2.84
C VAL A 12 3.72 24.79 3.09
N ASP A 13 3.67 24.26 4.31
CA ASP A 13 4.35 23.02 4.70
C ASP A 13 3.87 21.79 3.91
N ARG A 14 2.58 21.71 3.58
CA ARG A 14 2.04 20.60 2.78
C ARG A 14 2.50 20.68 1.33
N ALA A 15 2.59 21.89 0.77
CA ALA A 15 3.14 22.10 -0.57
C ALA A 15 4.63 21.72 -0.62
N LEU A 16 5.42 22.15 0.37
CA LEU A 16 6.84 21.80 0.48
C LEU A 16 7.04 20.28 0.64
N LYS A 17 6.20 19.61 1.44
CA LYS A 17 6.24 18.16 1.59
C LYS A 17 5.94 17.43 0.28
N ARG A 18 4.96 17.90 -0.49
CA ARG A 18 4.65 17.35 -1.82
C ARG A 18 5.81 17.53 -2.79
N LEU A 19 6.41 18.72 -2.83
CA LEU A 19 7.59 18.98 -3.66
C LEU A 19 8.75 18.04 -3.31
N LYS A 20 9.07 17.92 -2.02
CA LYS A 20 10.09 16.99 -1.54
C LYS A 20 9.78 15.55 -1.96
N ASN A 21 8.55 15.09 -1.78
CA ASN A 21 8.16 13.73 -2.14
C ASN A 21 8.24 13.49 -3.66
N LYS A 22 7.89 14.47 -4.50
CA LYS A 22 8.07 14.37 -5.97
C LYS A 22 9.56 14.23 -6.33
N LEU A 23 10.42 15.06 -5.74
CA LEU A 23 11.88 15.00 -5.94
C LEU A 23 12.48 13.65 -5.52
N GLU A 24 11.98 13.08 -4.42
CA GLU A 24 12.39 11.75 -3.95
C GLU A 24 11.84 10.63 -4.85
N ALA A 25 10.61 10.75 -5.34
CA ALA A 25 9.99 9.78 -6.24
C ALA A 25 10.70 9.71 -7.60
N GLU A 26 11.10 10.87 -8.13
CA GLU A 26 11.90 10.97 -9.36
C GLU A 26 13.37 10.58 -9.13
N GLY A 27 13.82 10.51 -7.87
CA GLY A 27 15.17 10.10 -7.52
C GLY A 27 16.25 11.15 -7.83
N ILE A 28 15.87 12.40 -8.06
CA ILE A 28 16.79 13.50 -8.39
C ILE A 28 17.80 13.72 -7.26
N MET A 29 17.36 13.63 -6.01
CA MET A 29 18.23 13.77 -4.83
C MET A 29 19.29 12.65 -4.75
N ASP A 30 18.92 11.43 -5.11
CA ASP A 30 19.84 10.29 -5.13
C ASP A 30 20.82 10.39 -6.31
N GLU A 31 20.36 10.92 -7.44
CA GLU A 31 21.19 11.17 -8.61
C GLU A 31 22.22 12.27 -8.36
N MET A 32 21.83 13.37 -7.72
CA MET A 32 22.75 14.43 -7.31
C MET A 32 23.84 13.90 -6.36
N ARG A 33 23.45 13.07 -5.38
CA ARG A 33 24.41 12.40 -4.48
C ARG A 33 25.37 11.48 -5.24
N ARG A 34 24.88 10.79 -6.26
CA ARG A 34 25.68 9.89 -7.11
C ARG A 34 26.69 10.65 -7.96
N LEU A 35 26.30 11.80 -8.52
CA LEU A 35 27.15 12.59 -9.41
C LEU A 35 28.17 13.47 -8.66
N ARG A 36 28.02 13.62 -7.34
CA ARG A 36 28.95 14.41 -6.49
C ARG A 36 30.41 13.95 -6.61
N ALA A 37 30.65 12.66 -6.87
CA ALA A 37 31.99 12.11 -7.06
C ALA A 37 32.00 11.14 -8.25
N PHE A 38 33.16 11.02 -8.90
CA PHE A 38 33.33 10.05 -9.99
C PHE A 38 33.22 8.61 -9.47
N GLU A 39 32.30 7.85 -10.05
CA GLU A 39 32.11 6.43 -9.78
C GLU A 39 32.76 5.60 -10.90
N THR A 40 33.69 4.71 -10.53
CA THR A 40 34.36 3.79 -11.46
C THR A 40 33.35 2.80 -12.08
N PRO A 41 33.62 2.23 -13.27
CA PRO A 41 32.68 1.30 -13.91
C PRO A 41 32.33 0.08 -13.03
N VAL A 42 33.30 -0.43 -12.27
CA VAL A 42 33.08 -1.54 -11.32
C VAL A 42 32.16 -1.13 -10.17
N GLN A 43 32.35 0.07 -9.62
CA GLN A 43 31.47 0.61 -8.58
C GLN A 43 30.04 0.79 -9.10
N ARG A 44 29.88 1.34 -10.31
CA ARG A 44 28.57 1.47 -10.98
C ARG A 44 27.87 0.13 -11.13
N TYR A 45 28.60 -0.91 -11.54
CA TYR A 45 28.07 -2.26 -11.68
C TYR A 45 27.59 -2.82 -10.33
N ARG A 46 28.43 -2.75 -9.28
CA ARG A 46 28.08 -3.21 -7.93
C ARG A 46 26.86 -2.46 -7.37
N ARG A 47 26.77 -1.15 -7.60
CA ARG A 47 25.63 -0.33 -7.18
C ARG A 47 24.34 -0.77 -7.86
N LYS A 48 24.36 -0.97 -9.19
CA LYS A 48 23.20 -1.45 -9.95
C LYS A 48 22.67 -2.76 -9.38
N GLN A 49 23.55 -3.74 -9.14
CA GLN A 49 23.18 -5.02 -8.54
C GLN A 49 22.53 -4.87 -7.15
N ARG A 50 23.13 -4.03 -6.27
CA ARG A 50 22.56 -3.75 -4.94
C ARG A 50 21.18 -3.10 -5.02
N THR A 51 21.00 -2.11 -5.90
CA THR A 51 19.71 -1.42 -6.05
C THR A 51 18.63 -2.34 -6.62
N ALA A 52 18.97 -3.19 -7.59
CA ALA A 52 18.06 -4.17 -8.16
C ALA A 52 17.62 -5.21 -7.11
N ALA A 53 18.57 -5.80 -6.38
CA ALA A 53 18.28 -6.75 -5.31
C ALA A 53 17.38 -6.13 -4.22
N LYS A 54 17.66 -4.89 -3.81
CA LYS A 54 16.82 -4.16 -2.84
C LYS A 54 15.40 -3.97 -3.38
N LYS A 55 15.24 -3.52 -4.63
CA LYS A 55 13.93 -3.33 -5.27
C LYS A 55 13.14 -4.64 -5.34
N THR A 56 13.77 -5.74 -5.78
CA THR A 56 13.14 -7.06 -5.84
C THR A 56 12.69 -7.53 -4.46
N ARG A 57 13.54 -7.40 -3.44
CA ARG A 57 13.19 -7.76 -2.06
C ARG A 57 12.01 -6.95 -1.52
N MET A 58 11.97 -5.64 -1.79
CA MET A 58 10.86 -4.78 -1.34
C MET A 58 9.55 -5.13 -2.04
N LYS A 59 9.58 -5.39 -3.36
CA LYS A 59 8.41 -5.85 -4.12
C LYS A 59 7.86 -7.16 -3.58
N PHE A 60 8.74 -8.14 -3.35
CA PHE A 60 8.35 -9.43 -2.79
C PHE A 60 7.71 -9.28 -1.41
N ARG A 61 8.30 -8.45 -0.53
CA ARG A 61 7.73 -8.19 0.81
C ARG A 61 6.37 -7.51 0.73
N ALA A 62 6.20 -6.53 -0.15
CA ALA A 62 4.91 -5.86 -0.34
C ALA A 62 3.84 -6.83 -0.85
N ASN A 63 4.17 -7.65 -1.86
CA ASN A 63 3.25 -8.67 -2.37
C ASN A 63 2.89 -9.71 -1.31
N LEU A 64 3.86 -10.15 -0.50
CA LEU A 64 3.60 -11.08 0.60
C LEU A 64 2.74 -10.45 1.72
N GLN A 65 2.88 -9.15 1.96
CA GLN A 65 2.02 -8.43 2.90
C GLN A 65 0.59 -8.31 2.38
N VAL A 66 0.41 -8.02 1.09
CA VAL A 66 -0.91 -7.98 0.45
C VAL A 66 -1.56 -9.36 0.46
N PHE A 67 -0.80 -10.40 0.12
CA PHE A 67 -1.26 -11.79 0.16
C PHE A 67 -1.67 -12.22 1.57
N ARG A 68 -0.84 -11.94 2.58
CA ARG A 68 -1.19 -12.23 3.99
C ARG A 68 -2.38 -11.41 4.50
N ARG A 69 -2.56 -10.18 4.01
CA ARG A 69 -3.71 -9.35 4.39
C ARG A 69 -5.02 -9.90 3.81
N GLY A 70 -5.01 -10.35 2.56
CA GLY A 70 -6.17 -10.98 1.93
C GLY A 70 -6.54 -12.33 2.57
N ASN A 71 -5.55 -13.11 3.01
CA ASN A 71 -5.81 -14.34 3.75
C ASN A 71 -6.40 -14.09 5.15
N LYS A 72 -5.94 -13.03 5.82
CA LYS A 72 -6.45 -12.65 7.15
C LYS A 72 -7.90 -12.17 7.14
N SER A 73 -8.33 -11.42 6.11
CA SER A 73 -9.74 -11.05 5.98
C SER A 73 -10.65 -12.26 5.71
N ASN A 74 -10.19 -13.23 4.92
CA ASN A 74 -10.95 -14.47 4.67
C ASN A 74 -11.05 -15.34 5.93
N GLU A 75 -10.02 -15.38 6.78
CA GLU A 75 -10.05 -16.10 8.06
C GLU A 75 -10.97 -15.43 9.09
N GLU A 76 -11.09 -14.10 9.07
CA GLU A 76 -12.03 -13.34 9.91
C GLU A 76 -13.48 -13.52 9.44
N GLU A 77 -13.76 -13.54 8.12
CA GLU A 77 -15.10 -13.83 7.58
C GLU A 77 -15.56 -15.28 7.87
N ALA A 78 -14.66 -16.26 7.78
CA ALA A 78 -14.97 -17.66 8.11
C ALA A 78 -15.25 -17.91 9.61
N GLN A 79 -14.75 -17.05 10.50
CA GLN A 79 -15.03 -17.12 11.94
C GLN A 79 -16.34 -16.41 12.32
N VAL A 80 -16.71 -15.34 11.61
CA VAL A 80 -17.99 -14.64 11.82
C VAL A 80 -19.15 -15.53 11.37
N GLU A 81 -19.05 -16.21 10.23
CA GLU A 81 -20.09 -17.14 9.74
C GLU A 81 -20.28 -18.38 10.64
N ALA A 82 -19.21 -18.86 11.28
CA ALA A 82 -19.29 -19.98 12.23
C ALA A 82 -19.86 -19.60 13.61
N SER A 83 -20.09 -18.30 13.85
CA SER A 83 -20.54 -17.77 15.14
C SER A 83 -21.93 -17.13 15.11
N GLU A 84 -22.64 -17.13 13.97
CA GLU A 84 -24.05 -16.75 13.95
C GLU A 84 -24.90 -17.84 14.63
N PRO A 85 -25.48 -17.62 15.83
CA PRO A 85 -26.47 -18.55 16.34
C PRO A 85 -27.73 -18.40 15.49
N ALA A 86 -28.18 -19.52 14.91
CA ALA A 86 -29.53 -19.68 14.39
C ALA A 86 -30.55 -19.35 15.49
N ALA A 87 -30.96 -18.08 15.56
CA ALA A 87 -31.96 -17.60 16.49
C ALA A 87 -33.05 -16.85 15.70
N SER A 88 -34.29 -17.28 15.93
CA SER A 88 -35.57 -16.71 15.49
C SER A 88 -36.07 -17.04 14.07
N VAL A 89 -36.52 -18.29 13.89
CA VAL A 89 -37.71 -18.56 13.06
C VAL A 89 -38.69 -19.39 13.91
N GLU A 90 -39.47 -18.72 14.75
CA GLU A 90 -40.65 -19.30 15.40
C GLU A 90 -41.82 -18.31 15.23
N ALA A 91 -42.72 -18.63 14.31
CA ALA A 91 -44.08 -18.09 14.24
C ALA A 91 -44.97 -19.06 13.44
N THR A 92 -45.41 -20.09 14.15
CA THR A 92 -46.69 -20.86 14.06
C THR A 92 -47.51 -20.84 12.77
N PRO A 93 -47.90 -22.02 12.22
CA PRO A 93 -49.05 -22.12 11.32
C PRO A 93 -50.34 -22.21 12.15
N VAL A 94 -51.22 -21.21 12.04
CA VAL A 94 -52.59 -21.31 12.56
C VAL A 94 -53.49 -21.69 11.40
N GLU A 95 -53.81 -22.98 11.29
CA GLU A 95 -55.04 -23.43 10.65
C GLU A 95 -56.22 -23.00 11.52
N ASN A 96 -57.19 -22.30 10.93
CA ASN A 96 -58.61 -22.48 11.23
C ASN A 96 -59.50 -21.75 10.20
N THR A 97 -60.34 -22.55 9.56
CA THR A 97 -61.75 -22.31 9.16
C THR A 97 -62.30 -20.88 9.22
N GLU A 98 -62.85 -20.40 8.09
CA GLU A 98 -64.28 -20.09 7.97
C GLU A 98 -64.69 -19.75 6.51
N SER A 99 -65.82 -20.35 6.11
CA SER A 99 -66.77 -20.03 5.01
C SER A 99 -66.34 -20.16 3.55
#